data_AF-C0G098-F1
#
_entry.id   AF-C0G098-F1
#
_cell.length_a   1.000
_cell.length_b   1.000
_cell.length_c   1.000
_cell.angle_alpha   90.00
_cell.angle_beta   90.00
_cell.angle_gamma   90.00
#
_symmetry.space_group_name_H-M   'P 1'
#
loop_
_entity.id
_entity.type
_entity.pdbx_description
1 polymer ?
#
loop_
_entity_poly.entity_id
_entity_poly.type
_entity_poly.pdbx_seq_one_letter_code
_entity_poly.pdbx_strand_id
1 'polypeptide(L)'
;MDWKKKIAAVVFLLSLVCVPVAAFLLPDQAVSKTERRKLAKKPAFTVAAFWDGTYMEQLETYFSEQFPVRDGLRTVKAETETALLGKADTNGYFKVEDGIYHLEAELNEKNVDRVADSVEKLCAEQFQNADCYVAVIPDKNYYLADKQYPTLDYERLDEMIQAEIPSAQKISLYGKLHLKDYYRTDLHWKQEKLQA
;
A
#
# COMPACT_ATOMS: atom_id res chain seq x y z
N MET A 1 -8.14 19.82 38.81
CA MET A 1 -8.07 18.53 38.10
C MET A 1 -9.31 18.29 37.21
N ASP A 2 -10.46 18.90 37.51
CA ASP A 2 -11.72 18.63 36.77
C ASP A 2 -11.89 19.34 35.42
N TRP A 3 -11.23 20.48 35.20
CA TRP A 3 -11.43 21.25 33.96
C TRP A 3 -10.92 20.51 32.71
N LYS A 4 -9.80 19.78 32.83
CA LYS A 4 -9.28 18.92 31.74
C LYS A 4 -10.27 17.80 31.39
N LYS A 5 -10.91 17.20 32.40
CA LYS A 5 -11.95 16.16 32.21
C LYS A 5 -13.20 16.75 31.55
N LYS A 6 -13.62 17.94 31.97
CA LYS A 6 -14.74 18.67 31.35
C LYS A 6 -14.46 19.00 29.89
N ILE A 7 -13.25 19.47 29.57
CA ILE A 7 -12.83 19.73 28.19
C ILE A 7 -12.84 18.45 27.36
N ALA A 8 -12.24 17.36 27.86
CA ALA A 8 -12.22 16.08 27.15
C ALA A 8 -13.65 15.56 26.87
N ALA A 9 -14.54 15.66 27.87
CA ALA A 9 -15.95 15.28 27.71
C ALA A 9 -16.67 16.14 26.66
N VAL A 10 -16.47 17.46 26.67
CA VAL A 10 -17.06 18.37 25.68
C VAL A 10 -16.55 18.05 24.28
N VAL A 11 -15.24 17.84 24.09
CA VAL A 11 -14.66 17.48 22.79
C VAL A 11 -15.21 16.14 22.29
N PHE A 12 -15.30 15.15 23.18
CA PHE A 12 -15.85 13.84 22.82
C PHE A 12 -17.32 13.94 22.39
N LEU A 13 -18.17 14.59 23.19
CA LEU A 13 -19.59 14.79 22.86
C LEU A 13 -19.77 15.59 21.57
N LEU A 14 -18.95 16.63 21.38
CA LEU A 14 -18.98 17.42 20.14
C LEU A 14 -18.61 16.56 18.94
N SER A 15 -17.59 15.69 19.05
CA SER A 15 -17.21 14.79 17.96
C SER A 15 -18.32 13.79 17.59
N LEU A 16 -19.03 13.25 18.59
CA LEU A 16 -20.16 12.33 18.38
C LEU A 16 -21.34 12.98 17.65
N VAL A 17 -21.50 14.30 17.73
CA VAL A 17 -22.58 15.02 17.04
C VAL A 17 -22.10 15.59 15.72
N CYS A 18 -20.96 16.29 15.70
CA CYS A 18 -20.46 16.99 14.53
C CYS A 18 -20.03 16.04 13.42
N VAL A 19 -19.42 14.88 13.73
CA VAL A 19 -18.96 13.95 12.70
C VAL A 19 -20.13 13.33 11.93
N PRO A 20 -21.19 12.77 12.58
CA PRO A 20 -22.36 12.27 11.86
C PRO A 20 -23.11 13.35 11.08
N VAL A 21 -23.24 14.56 11.66
CA VAL A 21 -23.86 15.70 10.97
C VAL A 21 -23.06 16.05 9.70
N ALA A 22 -21.73 16.12 9.80
CA ALA A 22 -20.87 16.35 8.65
C ALA A 22 -20.97 15.22 7.62
N ALA A 23 -20.99 13.96 8.04
CA ALA A 23 -21.15 12.80 7.16
C ALA A 23 -22.49 12.81 6.40
N PHE A 24 -23.56 13.33 7.02
CA PHE A 24 -24.86 13.48 6.37
C PHE A 24 -24.92 14.68 5.40
N LEU A 25 -24.25 15.78 5.72
CA LEU A 25 -24.28 17.01 4.92
C LEU A 25 -23.29 17.01 3.75
N LEU A 26 -22.14 16.34 3.90
CA LEU A 26 -21.12 16.31 2.88
C LEU A 26 -21.48 15.30 1.78
N PRO A 27 -21.22 15.62 0.51
CA PRO A 27 -21.44 14.68 -0.58
C PRO A 27 -20.43 13.52 -0.52
N ASP A 28 -20.91 12.32 -0.84
CA ASP A 28 -20.08 11.14 -1.01
C ASP A 28 -19.00 11.40 -2.07
N GLN A 29 -17.77 11.01 -1.76
CA GLN A 29 -16.66 11.04 -2.69
C GLN A 29 -16.69 9.78 -3.56
N ALA A 30 -16.66 9.96 -4.89
CA ALA A 30 -16.64 8.83 -5.81
C ALA A 30 -15.26 8.16 -5.89
N VAL A 31 -14.19 8.94 -5.74
CA VAL A 31 -12.80 8.49 -5.88
C VAL A 31 -11.91 9.10 -4.80
N SER A 32 -10.98 8.29 -4.30
CA SER A 32 -9.87 8.78 -3.49
C SER A 32 -8.76 9.26 -4.40
N LYS A 33 -8.41 10.56 -4.34
CA LYS A 33 -7.26 11.12 -5.08
C LYS A 33 -5.94 10.59 -4.53
N THR A 34 -5.87 10.43 -3.22
CA THR A 34 -4.68 9.97 -2.50
C THR A 34 -4.40 8.49 -2.77
N GLU A 35 -5.44 7.64 -2.79
CA GLU A 35 -5.30 6.18 -3.00
C GLU A 35 -5.56 5.75 -4.45
N ARG A 36 -5.94 6.69 -5.34
CA ARG A 36 -6.26 6.44 -6.77
C ARG A 36 -7.23 5.28 -7.03
N ARG A 37 -8.24 5.14 -6.18
CA ARG A 37 -9.28 4.10 -6.31
C ARG A 37 -10.68 4.67 -6.15
N LYS A 38 -11.67 3.90 -6.60
CA LYS A 38 -13.08 4.18 -6.30
C LYS A 38 -13.36 3.89 -4.83
N LEU A 39 -14.18 4.73 -4.21
CA LEU A 39 -14.63 4.53 -2.85
C LEU A 39 -15.94 3.75 -2.82
N ALA A 40 -16.18 3.08 -1.70
CA ALA A 40 -17.40 2.37 -1.40
C ALA A 40 -18.59 3.32 -1.51
N LYS A 41 -19.64 2.81 -2.14
CA LYS A 41 -20.94 3.47 -2.23
C LYS A 41 -21.83 2.96 -1.11
N LYS A 42 -22.87 3.73 -0.81
CA LYS A 42 -23.91 3.30 0.13
C LYS A 42 -24.47 1.93 -0.29
N PRO A 43 -24.39 0.91 0.58
CA PRO A 43 -24.88 -0.43 0.24
C PRO A 43 -26.40 -0.45 0.14
N ALA A 44 -26.92 -1.30 -0.74
CA ALA A 44 -28.35 -1.55 -0.84
C ALA A 44 -28.77 -2.50 0.28
N PHE A 45 -29.80 -2.11 1.03
CA PHE A 45 -30.33 -2.97 2.09
C PHE A 45 -31.13 -4.13 1.49
N THR A 46 -30.77 -5.36 1.87
CA THR A 46 -31.57 -6.56 1.61
C THR A 46 -31.62 -7.42 2.87
N VAL A 47 -32.73 -8.15 3.07
CA VAL A 47 -32.90 -9.02 4.26
C VAL A 47 -31.84 -10.13 4.28
N ALA A 48 -31.51 -10.70 3.11
CA ALA A 48 -30.46 -11.70 3.01
C ALA A 48 -29.09 -11.15 3.43
N ALA A 49 -28.69 -10.00 2.89
CA ALA A 49 -27.40 -9.36 3.20
C ALA A 49 -27.30 -8.89 4.66
N PHE A 50 -28.44 -8.53 5.27
CA PHE A 50 -28.47 -8.20 6.70
C PHE A 50 -28.26 -9.44 7.56
N TRP A 51 -28.86 -10.57 7.18
CA TRP A 51 -28.81 -11.81 7.97
C TRP A 51 -27.48 -12.55 7.84
N ASP A 52 -26.84 -12.48 6.67
CA ASP A 52 -25.52 -13.07 6.42
C ASP A 52 -24.34 -12.16 6.85
N GLY A 53 -24.63 -10.93 7.31
CA GLY A 53 -23.64 -9.97 7.80
C GLY A 53 -22.97 -9.11 6.74
N THR A 54 -23.12 -9.43 5.45
CA THR A 54 -22.47 -8.71 4.35
C THR A 54 -22.89 -7.25 4.26
N TYR A 55 -24.14 -6.93 4.62
CA TYR A 55 -24.62 -5.55 4.67
C TYR A 55 -23.85 -4.72 5.71
N MET A 56 -23.54 -5.31 6.88
CA MET A 56 -22.82 -4.60 7.95
C MET A 56 -21.37 -4.36 7.57
N GLU A 57 -20.69 -5.34 6.97
CA GLU A 57 -19.32 -5.19 6.47
C GLU A 57 -19.23 -4.09 5.39
N GLN A 58 -20.17 -4.08 4.45
CA GLN A 58 -20.23 -3.05 3.42
C GLN A 58 -20.55 -1.66 3.99
N LEU A 59 -21.40 -1.60 5.02
CA LEU A 59 -21.78 -0.37 5.69
C LEU A 59 -20.62 0.19 6.51
N GLU A 60 -19.86 -0.65 7.23
CA GLU A 60 -18.63 -0.27 7.92
C GLU A 60 -17.60 0.29 6.92
N THR A 61 -17.35 -0.46 5.84
CA THR A 61 -16.45 -0.02 4.76
C THR A 61 -16.88 1.33 4.19
N TYR A 62 -18.17 1.51 3.89
CA TYR A 62 -18.71 2.77 3.40
C TYR A 62 -18.46 3.92 4.38
N PHE A 63 -18.80 3.78 5.66
CA PHE A 63 -18.64 4.85 6.64
C PHE A 63 -17.17 5.17 6.93
N SER A 64 -16.29 4.16 6.99
CA SER A 64 -14.85 4.37 7.14
C SER A 64 -14.27 5.12 5.94
N GLU A 65 -14.75 4.80 4.74
CA GLU A 65 -14.23 5.41 3.51
C GLU A 65 -14.73 6.83 3.27
N GLN A 66 -16.00 7.10 3.59
CA GLN A 66 -16.65 8.41 3.45
C GLN A 66 -16.49 9.30 4.70
N PHE A 67 -15.66 8.89 5.66
CA PHE A 67 -15.48 9.62 6.91
C PHE A 67 -15.04 11.08 6.66
N PRO A 68 -15.70 12.08 7.28
CA PRO A 68 -15.34 13.48 7.09
C PRO A 68 -13.88 13.76 7.46
N VAL A 69 -13.15 14.45 6.58
CA VAL A 69 -11.75 14.87 6.84
C VAL A 69 -10.79 13.68 7.07
N ARG A 70 -11.13 12.49 6.56
CA ARG A 70 -10.34 11.25 6.68
C ARG A 70 -8.85 11.44 6.35
N ASP A 71 -8.56 12.02 5.19
CA ASP A 71 -7.18 12.18 4.71
C ASP A 71 -6.38 13.15 5.62
N GLY A 72 -7.04 14.16 6.19
CA GLY A 72 -6.44 15.06 7.18
C GLY A 72 -6.10 14.33 8.47
N LEU A 73 -7.02 13.52 9.00
CA LEU A 73 -6.76 12.71 10.21
C LEU A 73 -5.63 11.70 10.00
N ARG A 74 -5.57 11.06 8.83
CA ARG A 74 -4.48 10.16 8.46
C ARG A 74 -3.14 10.89 8.41
N THR A 75 -3.11 12.10 7.87
CA THR A 75 -1.91 12.93 7.83
C THR A 75 -1.44 13.28 9.25
N VAL A 76 -2.34 13.76 10.11
CA VAL A 76 -2.02 14.08 11.51
C VAL A 76 -1.51 12.86 12.27
N LYS A 77 -2.12 11.69 12.05
CA LYS A 77 -1.65 10.42 12.63
C LYS A 77 -0.22 10.12 12.18
N ALA A 78 0.05 10.16 10.88
CA ALA A 78 1.37 9.84 10.33
C ALA A 78 2.47 10.80 10.82
N GLU A 79 2.19 12.11 10.84
CA GLU A 79 3.13 13.11 11.37
C GLU A 79 3.35 12.96 12.87
N THR A 80 2.30 12.60 13.64
CA THR A 80 2.44 12.33 15.08
C THR A 80 3.31 11.07 15.31
N GLU A 81 3.06 10.00 14.56
CA GLU A 81 3.80 8.75 14.70
C GLU A 81 5.28 8.91 14.33
N THR A 82 5.58 9.59 13.24
CA THR A 82 6.96 9.74 12.75
C THR A 82 7.70 10.89 13.43
N ALA A 83 7.14 12.11 13.44
CA ALA A 83 7.84 13.29 13.92
C ALA A 83 7.81 13.46 15.45
N LEU A 84 6.71 13.07 16.11
CA LEU A 84 6.59 13.22 17.58
C LEU A 84 6.99 11.97 18.34
N LEU A 85 6.61 10.78 17.85
CA LEU A 85 6.87 9.51 18.53
C LEU A 85 8.10 8.77 18.02
N GLY A 86 8.71 9.23 16.93
CA GLY A 86 9.94 8.65 16.38
C GLY A 86 9.75 7.24 15.82
N LYS A 87 8.54 6.86 15.40
CA LYS A 87 8.34 5.59 14.69
C LYS A 87 9.06 5.64 13.34
N ALA A 88 9.69 4.53 12.97
CA ALA A 88 10.41 4.39 11.70
C ALA A 88 9.48 4.51 10.49
N ASP A 89 8.24 4.02 10.62
CA ASP A 89 7.23 4.02 9.57
C ASP A 89 5.81 4.28 10.12
N THR A 90 4.88 4.52 9.20
CA THR A 90 3.44 4.52 9.44
C THR A 90 2.77 3.56 8.46
N ASN A 91 2.26 2.43 8.97
CA ASN A 91 1.63 1.37 8.18
C ASN A 91 2.54 0.81 7.07
N GLY A 92 3.84 0.66 7.33
CA GLY A 92 4.84 0.23 6.35
C GLY A 92 5.39 1.35 5.48
N TYR A 93 4.92 2.60 5.59
CA TYR A 93 5.41 3.71 4.76
C TYR A 93 6.27 4.68 5.57
N PHE A 94 7.37 5.14 4.99
CA PHE A 94 8.24 6.14 5.60
C PHE A 94 8.60 7.26 4.62
N LYS A 95 9.05 8.38 5.19
CA LYS A 95 9.37 9.60 4.45
C LYS A 95 10.86 9.91 4.59
N VAL A 96 11.54 10.07 3.45
CA VAL A 96 12.91 10.60 3.38
C VAL A 96 12.87 11.85 2.52
N GLU A 97 13.28 12.99 3.09
CA GLU A 97 13.05 14.32 2.53
C GLU A 97 11.55 14.54 2.23
N ASP A 98 11.14 14.70 0.96
CA ASP A 98 9.72 14.65 0.56
C ASP A 98 9.35 13.45 -0.31
N GLY A 99 10.19 12.40 -0.30
CA GLY A 99 9.88 11.12 -0.93
C GLY A 99 9.14 10.17 -0.01
N ILE A 100 8.21 9.38 -0.56
CA ILE A 100 7.52 8.28 0.13
C ILE A 100 8.12 6.94 -0.30
N TYR A 101 8.35 6.05 0.66
CA TYR A 101 8.96 4.73 0.50
C TYR A 101 8.18 3.68 1.29
N HIS A 102 8.26 2.43 0.85
CA HIS A 102 7.67 1.27 1.54
C HIS A 102 8.78 0.48 2.25
N LEU A 103 8.50 0.11 3.48
CA LEU A 103 9.36 -0.69 4.34
C LEU A 103 8.92 -2.15 4.22
N GLU A 104 9.52 -2.83 3.25
CA GLU A 104 9.32 -4.26 3.03
C GLU A 104 10.69 -4.93 3.07
N ALA A 105 11.00 -5.53 4.22
CA ALA A 105 12.30 -6.13 4.50
C ALA A 105 12.23 -7.66 4.58
N GLU A 106 11.05 -8.22 4.84
CA GLU A 106 10.87 -9.65 5.04
C GLU A 106 10.52 -10.33 3.72
N LEU A 107 11.41 -11.21 3.26
CA LEU A 107 11.15 -12.05 2.10
C LEU A 107 10.30 -13.24 2.51
N ASN A 108 9.07 -13.30 1.99
CA ASN A 108 8.23 -14.48 2.17
C ASN A 108 8.60 -15.56 1.15
N GLU A 109 9.59 -16.38 1.49
CA GLU A 109 10.12 -17.44 0.61
C GLU A 109 9.01 -18.37 0.08
N LYS A 110 8.04 -18.76 0.92
CA LYS A 110 6.92 -19.62 0.48
C LYS A 110 6.07 -18.99 -0.62
N ASN A 111 5.91 -17.66 -0.60
CA ASN A 111 5.18 -16.96 -1.65
C ASN A 111 6.02 -16.85 -2.92
N VAL A 112 7.33 -16.63 -2.78
CA VAL A 112 8.27 -16.66 -3.91
C VAL A 112 8.20 -18.02 -4.60
N ASP A 113 8.29 -19.11 -3.84
CA ASP A 113 8.26 -20.47 -4.38
C ASP A 113 6.99 -20.73 -5.18
N ARG A 114 5.84 -20.35 -4.62
CA ARG A 114 4.53 -20.54 -5.26
C ARG A 114 4.41 -19.78 -6.58
N VAL A 115 4.95 -18.55 -6.63
CA VAL A 115 4.92 -17.73 -7.84
C VAL A 115 5.89 -18.30 -8.87
N ALA A 116 7.10 -18.67 -8.46
CA ALA A 116 8.10 -19.23 -9.35
C ALA A 116 7.65 -20.57 -9.97
N ASP A 117 7.13 -21.51 -9.17
CA ASP A 117 6.51 -22.75 -9.67
C ASP A 117 5.37 -22.49 -10.67
N SER A 118 4.55 -21.46 -10.42
CA SER A 118 3.47 -21.09 -11.35
C SER A 118 4.02 -20.54 -12.67
N VAL A 119 5.07 -19.72 -12.62
CA VAL A 119 5.72 -19.18 -13.83
C VAL A 119 6.43 -20.29 -14.61
N GLU A 120 7.15 -21.17 -13.93
CA GLU A 120 7.84 -22.30 -14.56
C GLU A 120 6.85 -23.22 -15.28
N LYS A 121 5.72 -23.56 -14.66
CA LYS A 121 4.64 -24.32 -15.32
C LYS A 121 4.12 -23.65 -16.58
N LEU A 122 3.94 -22.32 -16.54
CA LEU A 122 3.52 -21.58 -17.73
C LEU A 122 4.57 -21.68 -18.83
N CYS A 123 5.84 -21.45 -18.50
CA CYS A 123 6.95 -21.48 -19.47
C CYS A 123 7.14 -22.89 -20.07
N ALA A 124 7.24 -23.90 -19.21
CA ALA A 124 7.58 -25.28 -19.58
C ALA A 124 6.41 -26.06 -20.20
N GLU A 125 5.16 -25.77 -19.80
CA GLU A 125 4.00 -26.56 -20.25
C GLU A 125 3.15 -25.83 -21.29
N GLN A 126 2.94 -24.52 -21.13
CA GLN A 126 2.00 -23.76 -21.97
C GLN A 126 2.68 -23.01 -23.11
N PHE A 127 3.93 -22.56 -22.92
CA PHE A 127 4.65 -21.69 -23.84
C PHE A 127 5.94 -22.30 -24.42
N GLN A 128 5.94 -23.61 -24.68
CA GLN A 128 7.13 -24.37 -25.16
C GLN A 128 7.81 -23.84 -26.42
N ASN A 129 7.10 -23.05 -27.25
CA ASN A 129 7.63 -22.48 -28.50
C ASN A 129 7.87 -20.96 -28.41
N ALA A 130 7.86 -20.39 -27.20
CA ALA A 130 8.13 -18.97 -26.98
C ALA A 130 9.35 -18.80 -26.08
N ASP A 131 10.12 -17.74 -26.31
CA ASP A 131 11.17 -17.35 -25.39
C ASP A 131 10.53 -16.74 -24.13
N CYS A 132 10.82 -17.34 -22.98
CA CYS A 132 10.33 -16.87 -21.69
C CYS A 132 11.37 -15.97 -21.02
N TYR A 133 10.93 -14.83 -20.47
CA TYR A 133 11.79 -13.88 -19.79
C TYR A 133 11.18 -13.49 -18.45
N VAL A 134 12.03 -13.32 -17.42
CA VAL A 134 11.63 -12.88 -16.08
C VAL A 134 12.45 -11.68 -15.65
N ALA A 135 11.81 -10.65 -15.11
CA ALA A 135 12.47 -9.47 -14.58
C ALA A 135 11.92 -9.15 -13.19
N VAL A 136 12.82 -9.03 -12.21
CA VAL A 136 12.49 -8.51 -10.89
C VAL A 136 12.66 -7.00 -10.93
N ILE A 137 11.60 -6.27 -10.58
CA ILE A 137 11.63 -4.81 -10.46
C ILE A 137 11.98 -4.50 -9.01
N PRO A 138 13.14 -3.86 -8.73
CA PRO A 138 13.51 -3.52 -7.37
C PRO A 138 12.58 -2.44 -6.83
N ASP A 139 12.33 -2.46 -5.53
CA ASP A 139 11.55 -1.40 -4.90
C ASP A 139 12.34 -0.11 -4.87
N LYS A 140 11.62 1.00 -4.81
CA LYS A 140 12.23 2.33 -4.69
C LYS A 140 13.22 2.44 -3.52
N ASN A 141 12.95 1.75 -2.42
CA ASN A 141 13.81 1.71 -1.22
C ASN A 141 15.19 1.06 -1.50
N TYR A 142 15.28 0.13 -2.46
CA TYR A 142 16.56 -0.47 -2.87
C TYR A 142 17.61 0.58 -3.24
N TYR A 143 17.17 1.66 -3.90
CA TYR A 143 18.00 2.74 -4.42
C TYR A 143 18.28 3.87 -3.42
N LEU A 144 17.79 3.78 -2.18
CA LEU A 144 18.15 4.74 -1.15
C LEU A 144 19.63 4.57 -0.75
N ALA A 145 20.33 5.71 -0.72
CA ALA A 145 21.71 5.78 -0.24
C ALA A 145 21.80 5.57 1.27
N ASP A 146 20.78 6.03 2.00
CA ASP A 146 20.63 5.80 3.42
C ASP A 146 20.11 4.38 3.68
N LYS A 147 20.91 3.58 4.38
CA LYS A 147 20.59 2.20 4.75
C LYS A 147 20.04 2.09 6.18
N GLN A 148 19.60 3.19 6.78
CA GLN A 148 18.89 3.19 8.05
C GLN A 148 17.61 2.33 7.99
N TYR A 149 17.00 2.21 6.81
CA TYR A 149 15.83 1.39 6.58
C TYR A 149 16.23 0.05 5.95
N PRO A 150 15.79 -1.09 6.52
CA PRO A 150 16.05 -2.39 5.91
C PRO A 150 15.36 -2.49 4.54
N THR A 151 16.03 -3.16 3.62
CA THR A 151 15.53 -3.50 2.28
C THR A 151 15.34 -5.00 2.18
N LEU A 152 14.46 -5.43 1.27
CA LEU A 152 14.32 -6.83 0.92
C LEU A 152 15.68 -7.46 0.53
N ASP A 153 15.85 -8.75 0.85
CA ASP A 153 16.99 -9.54 0.40
C ASP A 153 16.80 -9.93 -1.08
N TYR A 154 17.19 -9.02 -1.97
CA TYR A 154 17.10 -9.22 -3.42
C TYR A 154 18.08 -10.28 -3.93
N GLU A 155 19.19 -10.53 -3.22
CA GLU A 155 20.12 -11.60 -3.59
C GLU A 155 19.45 -12.96 -3.38
N ARG A 156 18.83 -13.17 -2.20
CA ARG A 156 18.06 -14.38 -1.92
C ARG A 156 16.87 -14.56 -2.85
N LEU A 157 16.11 -13.50 -3.12
CA LEU A 157 14.99 -13.53 -4.07
C LEU A 157 15.45 -13.96 -5.47
N ASP A 158 16.56 -13.38 -5.94
CA ASP A 158 17.13 -13.67 -7.25
C ASP A 158 17.65 -15.11 -7.35
N GLU A 159 18.27 -15.63 -6.29
CA GLU A 159 18.70 -17.04 -6.20
C GLU A 159 17.51 -17.99 -6.32
N MET A 160 16.44 -17.73 -5.59
CA MET A 160 15.23 -18.55 -5.60
C MET A 160 14.56 -18.55 -6.97
N ILE A 161 14.36 -17.36 -7.56
CA ILE A 161 13.77 -17.23 -8.91
C ILE A 161 14.61 -17.96 -9.96
N GLN A 162 15.93 -17.84 -9.90
CA GLN A 162 16.80 -18.50 -10.87
C GLN A 162 16.83 -20.03 -10.70
N ALA A 163 16.74 -20.52 -9.46
CA ALA A 163 16.70 -21.95 -9.18
C ALA A 163 15.36 -22.58 -9.61
N GLU A 164 14.25 -21.87 -9.45
CA GLU A 164 12.91 -22.41 -9.64
C GLU A 164 12.29 -22.13 -11.01
N ILE A 165 12.82 -21.17 -11.77
CA ILE A 165 12.34 -20.83 -13.12
C ILE A 165 13.45 -21.03 -14.17
N PRO A 166 13.99 -22.25 -14.33
CA PRO A 166 15.06 -22.51 -15.29
C PRO A 166 14.61 -22.29 -16.75
N SER A 167 13.31 -22.33 -17.04
CA SER A 167 12.78 -22.14 -18.40
C SER A 167 12.74 -20.68 -18.84
N ALA A 168 12.98 -19.70 -17.95
CA ALA A 168 12.95 -18.28 -18.27
C ALA A 168 14.33 -17.61 -18.20
N GLN A 169 14.64 -16.76 -19.18
CA GLN A 169 15.83 -15.91 -19.14
C GLN A 169 15.61 -14.71 -18.23
N LYS A 170 16.51 -14.54 -17.25
CA LYS A 170 16.47 -13.38 -16.36
C LYS A 170 16.94 -12.09 -17.05
N ILE A 171 16.15 -11.03 -16.93
CA ILE A 171 16.47 -9.67 -17.32
C ILE A 171 16.78 -8.87 -16.05
N SER A 172 18.04 -8.43 -15.90
CA SER A 172 18.46 -7.63 -14.74
C SER A 172 18.12 -6.15 -14.94
N LEU A 173 17.33 -5.60 -14.01
CA LEU A 173 16.93 -4.19 -13.98
C LEU A 173 17.69 -3.36 -12.93
N TYR A 174 18.40 -4.02 -12.00
CA TYR A 174 19.05 -3.37 -10.87
C TYR A 174 19.98 -2.22 -11.28
N GLY A 175 20.80 -2.41 -12.31
CA GLY A 175 21.70 -1.39 -12.85
C GLY A 175 21.11 -0.48 -13.93
N LYS A 176 19.84 -0.68 -14.30
CA LYS A 176 19.13 0.10 -15.34
C LYS A 176 18.22 1.17 -14.75
N LEU A 177 17.78 0.99 -13.51
CA LEU A 177 16.98 1.96 -12.78
C LEU A 177 17.80 2.65 -11.72
N HIS A 178 17.36 3.86 -11.38
CA HIS A 178 17.88 4.65 -10.29
C HIS A 178 16.72 5.30 -9.53
N LEU A 179 17.00 5.83 -8.33
CA LEU A 179 15.98 6.48 -7.49
C LEU A 179 15.19 7.58 -8.23
N LYS A 180 15.83 8.36 -9.10
CA LYS A 180 15.20 9.42 -9.91
C LYS A 180 14.14 8.90 -10.90
N ASP A 181 14.23 7.61 -11.23
CA ASP A 181 13.32 6.95 -12.15
C ASP A 181 12.00 6.58 -11.47
N TYR A 182 11.88 6.77 -10.16
CA TYR A 182 10.63 6.61 -9.40
C TYR A 182 9.92 7.95 -9.18
N TYR A 183 8.59 7.88 -9.00
CA TYR A 183 7.81 9.03 -8.56
C TYR A 183 8.19 9.42 -7.14
N ARG A 184 8.05 10.71 -6.80
CA ARG A 184 8.49 11.20 -5.49
C ARG A 184 7.56 10.71 -4.37
N THR A 185 6.25 10.82 -4.56
CA THR A 185 5.23 10.46 -3.56
C THR A 185 4.46 9.18 -3.91
N ASP A 186 5.00 8.36 -4.81
CA ASP A 186 4.42 7.10 -5.26
C ASP A 186 5.56 6.08 -5.35
N LEU A 187 5.25 4.81 -5.05
CA LEU A 187 6.22 3.72 -5.02
C LEU A 187 6.63 3.26 -6.41
N HIS A 188 5.82 3.55 -7.44
CA HIS A 188 6.05 3.07 -8.79
C HIS A 188 7.15 3.84 -9.51
N TRP A 189 7.81 3.16 -10.44
CA TRP A 189 8.69 3.78 -11.42
C TRP A 189 7.91 4.65 -12.43
N LYS A 190 8.62 5.55 -13.10
CA LYS A 190 8.11 6.34 -14.22
C LYS A 190 8.35 5.55 -15.50
N GLN A 191 7.28 5.30 -16.24
CA GLN A 191 7.36 4.55 -17.50
C GLN A 191 8.33 5.18 -18.51
N GLU A 192 8.43 6.51 -18.53
CA GLU A 192 9.30 7.27 -19.44
C GLU A 192 10.81 7.08 -19.22
N LYS A 193 11.20 6.33 -18.18
CA LYS A 193 12.60 6.20 -17.76
C LYS A 193 13.29 4.91 -18.19
N LEU A 194 12.53 3.98 -18.79
CA LEU A 194 13.11 2.86 -19.51
C LEU A 194 13.54 3.36 -20.89
N GLN A 195 14.83 3.69 -21.05
CA GLN A 195 15.40 3.86 -22.40
C GLN A 195 15.59 2.47 -23.01
N ALA A 196 15.11 2.30 -24.25
CA ALA A 196 15.27 1.10 -25.06
C ALA A 196 16.76 0.83 -25.37
#